data_AF-A0A521ISJ8-F1
#
_entry.id   AF-A0A521ISJ8-F1
#
_cell.length_a   1.000
_cell.length_b   1.000
_cell.length_c   1.000
_cell.angle_alpha   90.00
_cell.angle_beta   90.00
_cell.angle_gamma   90.00
#
_symmetry.space_group_name_H-M   'P 1'
#
loop_
_entity.id
_entity.type
_entity.pdbx_description
1 polymer ?
#
loop_
_entity_poly.entity_id
_entity_poly.type
_entity_poly.pdbx_seq_one_letter_code
_entity_poly.pdbx_strand_id
1 'polypeptide(L)'
;MSKAKRFFPDLKSLIVSTVVILLLLIFAVVVTDHNNVRRLHRYLWEAEAAKEACYSLIEQRLGYAKALVRIIDNQVDTDRVEEVIGRWDAAASVDEASVLYKTLDDELALLQRKAVEHASYRAWSPYFDRMYLIEMELTKTSAHYQERAEFFNAQKGGFPARLAARRLDLEDLLLFDFGSSLKGRP
;
A
#
# COMPACT_ATOMS: atom_id res chain seq x y z
N MET A 1 -39.65 56.19 -13.16
CA MET A 1 -38.32 55.97 -12.55
C MET A 1 -38.42 54.80 -11.60
N SER A 2 -37.78 53.68 -11.93
CA SER A 2 -37.75 52.47 -11.10
C SER A 2 -37.04 52.77 -9.78
N LYS A 3 -37.76 52.67 -8.64
CA LYS A 3 -37.12 52.68 -7.32
C LYS A 3 -36.33 51.39 -7.19
N ALA A 4 -35.00 51.47 -7.35
CA ALA A 4 -34.11 50.37 -7.05
C ALA A 4 -34.41 49.87 -5.62
N LYS A 5 -34.86 48.62 -5.51
CA LYS A 5 -35.22 47.99 -4.23
C LYS A 5 -33.93 47.95 -3.40
N ARG A 6 -33.89 48.70 -2.28
CA ARG A 6 -32.75 48.65 -1.36
C ARG A 6 -32.73 47.25 -0.74
N PHE A 7 -31.69 46.48 -1.05
CA PHE A 7 -31.49 45.13 -0.49
C PHE A 7 -31.26 45.14 1.03
N PHE A 8 -30.78 46.26 1.58
CA PHE A 8 -30.60 46.45 3.03
C PHE A 8 -31.27 47.75 3.49
N PRO A 9 -32.03 47.73 4.61
CA PRO A 9 -32.79 48.88 5.10
C PRO A 9 -31.90 50.01 5.64
N ASP A 10 -30.75 49.69 6.26
CA ASP A 10 -29.81 50.64 6.85
C ASP A 10 -28.36 50.12 6.86
N LEU A 11 -27.39 51.01 7.14
CA LEU A 11 -25.95 50.69 7.13
C LEU A 11 -25.58 49.62 8.18
N LYS A 12 -26.29 49.58 9.32
CA LYS A 12 -26.09 48.56 10.35
C LYS A 12 -26.52 47.18 9.86
N SER A 13 -27.68 47.06 9.20
CA SER A 13 -28.11 45.79 8.61
C SER A 13 -27.14 45.31 7.54
N LEU A 14 -26.59 46.20 6.71
CA LEU A 14 -25.56 45.82 5.73
C LEU A 14 -24.30 45.28 6.41
N ILE A 15 -23.78 45.97 7.44
CA ILE A 15 -22.61 45.54 8.21
C ILE A 15 -22.86 44.16 8.85
N VAL A 16 -24.00 43.97 9.52
CA VAL A 16 -24.33 42.69 10.17
C VAL A 16 -24.41 41.57 9.14
N SER A 17 -25.09 41.78 8.01
CA SER A 17 -25.18 40.77 6.95
C SER A 17 -23.81 40.44 6.34
N THR A 18 -22.96 41.44 6.10
CA THR A 18 -21.59 41.21 5.62
C THR A 18 -20.76 40.42 6.64
N VAL A 19 -20.82 40.76 7.92
CA VAL A 19 -20.10 40.04 8.99
C VAL A 19 -20.58 38.59 9.09
N VAL A 20 -21.89 38.35 9.02
CA VAL A 20 -22.45 36.99 9.04
C VAL A 20 -21.97 36.19 7.83
N ILE A 21 -21.98 36.78 6.62
CA ILE A 21 -21.45 36.12 5.41
C ILE A 21 -19.97 35.76 5.59
N LEU A 22 -19.15 36.68 6.11
CA LEU A 22 -17.73 36.42 6.36
C LEU A 22 -17.52 35.30 7.37
N LEU A 23 -18.27 35.29 8.48
CA LEU A 23 -18.20 34.21 9.47
C LEU A 23 -18.60 32.86 8.87
N LEU A 24 -19.65 32.82 8.05
CA LEU A 24 -20.08 31.59 7.37
C LEU A 24 -19.03 31.10 6.38
N LEU A 25 -18.37 31.99 5.63
CA LEU A 25 -17.27 31.63 4.72
C LEU A 25 -16.07 31.08 5.49
N ILE A 26 -15.65 31.73 6.58
CA ILE A 26 -14.56 31.24 7.43
C ILE A 26 -14.90 29.87 7.99
N PHE A 27 -16.11 29.70 8.53
CA PHE A 27 -16.56 28.43 9.08
C PHE A 27 -16.58 27.33 8.01
N ALA A 28 -17.10 27.62 6.81
CA ALA A 28 -17.12 26.68 5.70
C ALA A 28 -15.71 26.22 5.30
N VAL A 29 -14.74 27.14 5.27
CA VAL A 29 -13.34 26.80 4.97
C VAL A 29 -12.75 25.91 6.07
N VAL A 30 -12.94 26.26 7.34
CA VAL A 30 -12.42 25.50 8.49
C VAL A 30 -12.99 24.08 8.53
N VAL A 31 -14.31 23.95 8.37
CA VAL A 31 -14.98 22.63 8.37
C VAL A 31 -14.51 21.79 7.18
N THR A 32 -14.39 22.40 6.00
CA THR A 32 -13.92 21.71 4.79
C THR A 32 -12.49 21.21 4.95
N ASP A 33 -11.60 22.05 5.49
CA ASP A 33 -10.21 21.68 5.76
C ASP A 33 -10.12 20.54 6.78
N HIS A 34 -10.81 20.66 7.92
CA HIS A 34 -10.82 19.62 8.95
C HIS A 34 -11.32 18.27 8.41
N ASN A 35 -12.40 18.29 7.61
CA ASN A 35 -12.92 17.09 6.97
C ASN A 35 -11.93 16.48 5.98
N ASN A 36 -11.22 17.30 5.19
CA ASN A 36 -10.21 16.81 4.26
C ASN A 36 -9.03 16.17 4.99
N VAL A 37 -8.51 16.81 6.03
CA VAL A 37 -7.43 16.28 6.86
C VAL A 37 -7.81 14.92 7.43
N ARG A 38 -8.98 14.84 8.08
CA ARG A 38 -9.45 13.59 8.69
C ARG A 38 -9.65 12.48 7.67
N ARG A 39 -10.16 12.82 6.49
CA ARG A 39 -10.41 11.88 5.40
C ARG A 39 -9.10 11.36 4.79
N LEU A 40 -8.13 12.22 4.51
CA LEU A 40 -6.83 11.82 3.96
C LEU A 40 -6.06 10.90 4.92
N HIS A 41 -6.05 11.22 6.22
CA HIS A 41 -5.43 10.34 7.23
C HIS A 41 -6.11 8.98 7.31
N ARG A 42 -7.44 8.92 7.19
CA ARG A 42 -8.16 7.65 7.16
C ARG A 42 -7.75 6.79 5.97
N TYR A 43 -7.68 7.39 4.78
CA TYR A 43 -7.28 6.67 3.57
C TYR A 43 -5.83 6.21 3.61
N LEU A 44 -4.94 7.04 4.18
CA LEU A 44 -3.55 6.65 4.44
C LEU A 44 -3.49 5.44 5.38
N TRP A 45 -4.20 5.50 6.51
CA TRP A 45 -4.23 4.42 7.50
C TRP A 45 -4.79 3.11 6.92
N GLU A 46 -5.85 3.18 6.11
CA GLU A 46 -6.39 2.02 5.40
C GLU A 46 -5.36 1.40 4.43
N ALA A 47 -4.62 2.24 3.70
CA ALA A 47 -3.57 1.76 2.80
C ALA A 47 -2.37 1.18 3.56
N GLU A 48 -1.94 1.81 4.67
CA GLU A 48 -0.86 1.32 5.52
C GLU A 48 -1.19 -0.03 6.15
N ALA A 49 -2.41 -0.23 6.64
CA ALA A 49 -2.83 -1.52 7.17
C ALA A 49 -2.79 -2.63 6.09
N ALA A 50 -3.21 -2.32 4.86
CA ALA A 50 -3.11 -3.26 3.75
C ALA A 50 -1.64 -3.53 3.34
N LYS A 51 -0.78 -2.51 3.42
CA LYS A 51 0.67 -2.64 3.19
C LYS A 51 1.30 -3.59 4.23
N GLU A 52 1.02 -3.38 5.51
CA GLU A 52 1.49 -4.24 6.61
C GLU A 52 1.05 -5.70 6.44
N ALA A 53 -0.19 -5.92 6.00
CA ALA A 53 -0.67 -7.27 5.68
C ALA A 53 0.15 -7.93 4.55
N CYS A 54 0.57 -7.18 3.53
CA CYS A 54 1.47 -7.68 2.50
C CYS A 54 2.84 -8.06 3.08
N TYR A 55 3.44 -7.20 3.90
CA TYR A 55 4.72 -7.48 4.56
C TYR A 55 4.64 -8.74 5.42
N SER A 56 3.58 -8.91 6.21
CA SER A 56 3.36 -10.11 7.03
C SER A 56 3.32 -11.39 6.19
N LEU A 57 2.65 -11.38 5.02
CA LEU A 57 2.63 -12.53 4.12
C LEU A 57 4.00 -12.80 3.49
N ILE A 58 4.75 -11.76 3.11
CA ILE A 58 6.10 -11.93 2.58
C ILE A 58 7.03 -12.54 3.65
N GLU A 59 6.95 -12.07 4.89
CA GLU A 59 7.69 -12.63 6.03
C GLU A 59 7.35 -14.09 6.30
N GLN A 60 6.06 -14.45 6.22
CA GLN A 60 5.65 -15.85 6.32
C GLN A 60 6.26 -16.70 5.20
N ARG A 61 6.24 -16.22 3.95
CA ARG A 61 6.87 -16.90 2.81
C ARG A 61 8.36 -17.09 3.02
N LEU A 62 9.06 -16.06 3.50
CA LEU A 62 10.47 -16.12 3.87
C LEU A 62 10.73 -17.12 5.00
N GLY A 63 9.84 -17.23 5.97
CA GLY A 63 9.91 -18.24 7.03
C GLY A 63 9.88 -19.66 6.49
N TYR A 64 8.99 -19.95 5.53
CA TYR A 64 8.95 -21.25 4.85
C TYR A 64 10.16 -21.48 3.95
N ALA A 65 10.64 -20.46 3.25
CA ALA A 65 11.87 -20.56 2.45
C ALA A 65 13.08 -20.90 3.34
N LYS A 66 13.23 -20.23 4.49
CA LYS A 66 14.26 -20.55 5.51
C LYS A 66 14.15 -21.99 6.00
N ALA A 67 12.93 -22.46 6.26
CA ALA A 67 12.71 -23.83 6.72
C ALA A 67 13.03 -24.86 5.63
N LEU A 68 12.68 -24.58 4.37
CA LEU A 68 13.01 -25.41 3.22
C LEU A 68 14.52 -25.55 3.04
N VAL A 69 15.24 -24.42 3.03
CA VAL A 69 16.71 -24.40 2.96
C VAL A 69 17.34 -25.31 4.01
N ARG A 70 16.89 -25.19 5.27
CA ARG A 70 17.39 -26.03 6.39
C ARG A 70 17.13 -27.52 6.21
N ILE A 71 16.02 -27.90 5.57
CA ILE A 71 15.66 -29.32 5.37
C ILE A 71 16.31 -29.91 4.12
N ILE A 72 16.62 -29.07 3.13
CA ILE A 72 17.46 -29.48 2.00
C ILE A 72 18.87 -29.82 2.50
N ASP A 73 19.38 -29.12 3.52
CA ASP A 73 20.63 -29.47 4.24
C ASP A 73 21.79 -29.84 3.30
N ASN A 74 22.15 -28.93 2.40
CA ASN A 74 23.20 -29.08 1.39
C ASN A 74 22.99 -30.23 0.36
N GLN A 75 21.82 -30.88 0.33
CA GLN A 75 21.50 -31.88 -0.71
C GLN A 75 21.29 -31.25 -2.09
N VAL A 76 20.93 -29.96 -2.12
CA VAL A 76 20.83 -29.12 -3.32
C VAL A 76 21.42 -27.75 -2.97
N ASP A 77 22.04 -27.10 -3.96
CA ASP A 77 22.54 -25.73 -3.86
C ASP A 77 21.40 -24.74 -3.55
N THR A 78 21.50 -24.06 -2.40
CA THR A 78 20.53 -23.09 -1.87
C THR A 78 21.14 -21.71 -1.59
N ASP A 79 22.41 -21.49 -1.94
CA ASP A 79 23.20 -20.32 -1.52
C ASP A 79 22.54 -19.00 -1.94
N ARG A 80 21.97 -18.97 -3.17
CA ARG A 80 21.26 -17.80 -3.69
C ARG A 80 19.98 -17.49 -2.95
N VAL A 81 19.23 -18.52 -2.56
CA VAL A 81 18.00 -18.36 -1.77
C VAL A 81 18.37 -17.81 -0.38
N GLU A 82 19.42 -18.34 0.24
CA GLU A 82 19.95 -17.82 1.51
C GLU A 82 20.41 -16.36 1.42
N GLU A 83 21.13 -15.99 0.35
CA GLU A 83 21.59 -14.63 0.11
C GLU A 83 20.41 -13.65 0.06
N VAL A 84 19.38 -13.96 -0.73
CA VAL A 84 18.20 -13.08 -0.86
C VAL A 84 17.44 -12.98 0.46
N ILE A 85 17.27 -14.10 1.16
CA ILE A 85 16.66 -14.13 2.49
C ILE A 85 17.43 -13.25 3.49
N GLY A 86 18.76 -13.30 3.46
CA GLY A 86 19.63 -12.53 4.35
C GLY A 86 19.61 -11.03 4.10
N ARG A 87 19.21 -10.61 2.89
CA ARG A 87 19.04 -9.20 2.51
C ARG A 87 17.67 -8.62 2.87
N TRP A 88 16.73 -9.44 3.33
CA TRP A 88 15.40 -8.97 3.68
C TRP A 88 15.41 -8.08 4.93
N ASP A 89 14.81 -6.91 4.80
CA ASP A 89 14.55 -5.98 5.90
C ASP A 89 13.04 -5.69 5.98
N ALA A 90 12.47 -5.84 7.16
CA ALA A 90 11.06 -5.54 7.41
C ALA A 90 10.75 -4.03 7.30
N ALA A 91 11.77 -3.18 7.46
CA ALA A 91 11.68 -1.74 7.29
C ALA A 91 11.95 -1.27 5.84
N ALA A 92 12.18 -2.20 4.89
CA ALA A 92 12.44 -1.86 3.50
C ALA A 92 11.28 -1.05 2.88
N SER A 93 11.62 -0.21 1.92
CA SER A 93 10.62 0.48 1.10
C SER A 93 9.85 -0.51 0.21
N VAL A 94 8.66 -0.11 -0.27
CA VAL A 94 7.81 -0.95 -1.14
C VAL A 94 8.55 -1.38 -2.42
N ASP A 95 9.39 -0.50 -2.99
CA ASP A 95 10.15 -0.80 -4.21
C ASP A 95 11.26 -1.82 -3.91
N GLU A 96 12.01 -1.63 -2.84
CA GLU A 96 13.05 -2.58 -2.41
C GLU A 96 12.46 -3.94 -2.07
N ALA A 97 11.38 -3.97 -1.30
CA ALA A 97 10.63 -5.18 -0.99
C ALA A 97 10.13 -5.86 -2.27
N SER A 98 9.69 -5.10 -3.27
CA SER A 98 9.25 -5.64 -4.56
C SER A 98 10.38 -6.33 -5.31
N VAL A 99 11.56 -5.71 -5.37
CA VAL A 99 12.74 -6.27 -6.01
C VAL A 99 13.17 -7.55 -5.30
N LEU A 100 13.34 -7.50 -3.97
CA LEU A 100 13.75 -8.66 -3.17
C LEU A 100 12.75 -9.81 -3.29
N TYR A 101 11.45 -9.53 -3.28
CA TYR A 101 10.41 -10.54 -3.44
C TYR A 101 10.51 -11.24 -4.81
N LYS A 102 10.66 -10.48 -5.90
CA LYS A 102 10.82 -11.05 -7.25
C LYS A 102 12.08 -11.90 -7.35
N THR A 103 13.21 -11.41 -6.82
CA THR A 103 14.46 -12.18 -6.81
C THR A 103 14.30 -13.48 -6.01
N LEU A 104 13.67 -13.43 -4.83
CA LEU A 104 13.39 -14.64 -4.05
C LEU A 104 12.54 -15.63 -4.82
N ASP A 105 11.50 -15.13 -5.50
CA ASP A 105 10.59 -15.94 -6.29
C ASP A 105 11.29 -16.65 -7.45
N ASP A 106 12.14 -15.94 -8.19
CA ASP A 106 12.94 -16.52 -9.27
C ASP A 106 13.89 -17.61 -8.75
N GLU A 107 14.59 -17.35 -7.65
CA GLU A 107 15.51 -18.33 -7.05
C GLU A 107 14.77 -19.54 -6.48
N LEU A 108 13.60 -19.35 -5.87
CA LEU A 108 12.75 -20.47 -5.41
C LEU A 108 12.22 -21.31 -6.58
N ALA A 109 11.88 -20.70 -7.71
CA ALA A 109 11.46 -21.43 -8.91
C ALA A 109 12.61 -22.27 -9.49
N LEU A 110 13.84 -21.73 -9.50
CA LEU A 110 15.05 -22.47 -9.89
C LEU A 110 15.32 -23.62 -8.92
N LEU A 111 15.22 -23.38 -7.61
CA LEU A 111 15.37 -24.40 -6.59
C LEU A 111 14.34 -25.52 -6.75
N GLN A 112 13.07 -25.18 -7.01
CA GLN A 112 12.01 -26.17 -7.21
C GLN A 112 12.31 -27.09 -8.39
N ARG A 113 12.80 -26.55 -9.52
CA ARG A 113 13.19 -27.36 -10.68
C ARG A 113 14.29 -28.36 -10.34
N LYS A 114 15.32 -27.93 -9.61
CA LYS A 114 16.40 -28.83 -9.13
C LYS A 114 15.85 -29.85 -8.12
N ALA A 115 14.95 -29.43 -7.24
CA ALA A 115 14.41 -30.23 -6.16
C ALA A 115 13.52 -31.39 -6.64
N VAL A 116 12.71 -31.19 -7.69
CA VAL A 116 11.78 -32.19 -8.23
C VAL A 116 12.48 -33.47 -8.71
N GLU A 117 13.72 -33.35 -9.17
CA GLU A 117 14.53 -34.47 -9.65
C GLU A 117 15.17 -35.28 -8.51
N HIS A 118 15.11 -34.77 -7.28
CA HIS A 118 15.76 -35.38 -6.13
C HIS A 118 14.88 -36.43 -5.44
N ALA A 119 15.51 -37.52 -4.94
CA ALA A 119 14.80 -38.59 -4.26
C ALA A 119 14.02 -38.13 -3.00
N SER A 120 14.53 -37.09 -2.33
CA SER A 120 13.90 -36.50 -1.13
C SER A 120 12.79 -35.49 -1.45
N TYR A 121 12.45 -35.23 -2.73
CA TYR A 121 11.50 -34.17 -3.10
C TYR A 121 10.17 -34.25 -2.34
N ARG A 122 9.68 -35.46 -2.08
CA ARG A 122 8.42 -35.67 -1.34
C ARG A 122 8.43 -35.05 0.07
N ALA A 123 9.59 -34.93 0.70
CA ALA A 123 9.74 -34.27 1.99
C ALA A 123 9.77 -32.73 1.87
N TRP A 124 10.12 -32.21 0.69
CA TRP A 124 10.29 -30.79 0.42
C TRP A 124 9.04 -30.16 -0.22
N SER A 125 8.28 -30.92 -1.01
CA SER A 125 7.09 -30.44 -1.72
C SER A 125 6.09 -29.69 -0.84
N PRO A 126 5.82 -30.08 0.43
CA PRO A 126 4.87 -29.35 1.27
C PRO A 126 5.29 -27.90 1.56
N TYR A 127 6.59 -27.59 1.54
CA TYR A 127 7.08 -26.22 1.72
C TYR A 127 6.82 -25.36 0.49
N PHE A 128 7.02 -25.90 -0.72
CA PHE A 128 6.67 -25.23 -1.97
C PHE A 128 5.15 -25.00 -2.05
N ASP A 129 4.35 -26.01 -1.72
CA ASP A 129 2.89 -25.90 -1.71
C ASP A 129 2.43 -24.79 -0.75
N ARG A 130 3.04 -24.74 0.45
CA ARG A 130 2.69 -23.72 1.44
C ARG A 130 3.11 -22.31 1.02
N MET A 131 4.28 -22.16 0.40
CA MET A 131 4.72 -20.87 -0.17
C MET A 131 3.81 -20.43 -1.33
N TYR A 132 3.32 -21.35 -2.16
CA TYR A 132 2.36 -21.05 -3.21
C TYR A 132 1.01 -20.57 -2.66
N LEU A 133 0.50 -21.21 -1.59
CA LEU A 133 -0.72 -20.74 -0.93
C LEU A 133 -0.58 -19.31 -0.38
N ILE A 134 0.58 -19.00 0.20
CA ILE A 134 0.89 -17.64 0.68
C ILE A 134 0.98 -16.66 -0.50
N GLU A 135 1.57 -17.07 -1.62
CA GLU A 135 1.65 -16.27 -2.84
C GLU A 135 0.26 -15.93 -3.41
N MET A 136 -0.68 -16.89 -3.40
CA MET A 136 -2.08 -16.65 -3.80
C MET A 136 -2.77 -15.63 -2.87
N GLU A 137 -2.53 -15.71 -1.56
CA GLU A 137 -3.07 -14.76 -0.58
C GLU A 137 -2.44 -13.38 -0.72
N LEU A 138 -1.12 -13.34 -0.96
CA LEU A 138 -0.37 -12.12 -1.20
C LEU A 138 -0.89 -11.41 -2.46
N THR A 139 -1.24 -12.15 -3.52
CA THR A 139 -1.84 -11.59 -4.74
C THR A 139 -3.12 -10.82 -4.46
N LYS A 140 -3.99 -11.37 -3.59
CA LYS A 140 -5.25 -10.71 -3.22
C LYS A 140 -5.00 -9.48 -2.33
N THR A 141 -4.10 -9.64 -1.37
CA THR A 141 -3.76 -8.59 -0.40
C THR A 141 -3.05 -7.41 -1.07
N SER A 142 -2.13 -7.69 -2.01
CA SER A 142 -1.41 -6.67 -2.77
C SER A 142 -2.34 -5.92 -3.73
N ALA A 143 -3.33 -6.59 -4.34
CA ALA A 143 -4.36 -5.94 -5.12
C ALA A 143 -5.21 -4.98 -4.28
N HIS A 144 -5.55 -5.39 -3.04
CA HIS A 144 -6.26 -4.52 -2.11
C HIS A 144 -5.41 -3.30 -1.70
N TYR A 145 -4.14 -3.50 -1.36
CA TYR A 145 -3.21 -2.39 -1.11
C TYR A 145 -3.13 -1.44 -2.29
N GLN A 146 -2.98 -1.97 -3.51
CA GLN A 146 -2.88 -1.18 -4.73
C GLN A 146 -4.14 -0.32 -4.95
N GLU A 147 -5.33 -0.89 -4.77
CA GLU A 147 -6.59 -0.14 -4.82
C GLU A 147 -6.60 1.02 -3.81
N ARG A 148 -6.21 0.77 -2.56
CA ARG A 148 -6.20 1.78 -1.49
C ARG A 148 -5.17 2.87 -1.73
N ALA A 149 -3.97 2.50 -2.17
CA ALA A 149 -2.87 3.41 -2.47
C ALA A 149 -3.20 4.31 -3.67
N GLU A 150 -3.72 3.75 -4.77
CA GLU A 150 -4.18 4.52 -5.93
C GLU A 150 -5.33 5.47 -5.55
N PHE A 151 -6.29 4.99 -4.76
CA PHE A 151 -7.38 5.82 -4.27
C PHE A 151 -6.87 6.98 -3.40
N PHE A 152 -5.96 6.72 -2.47
CA PHE A 152 -5.34 7.77 -1.66
C PHE A 152 -4.60 8.80 -2.53
N ASN A 153 -3.74 8.35 -3.43
CA ASN A 153 -2.98 9.21 -4.35
C ASN A 153 -3.92 10.09 -5.20
N ALA A 154 -5.03 9.52 -5.69
CA ALA A 154 -6.05 10.26 -6.44
C ALA A 154 -6.79 11.30 -5.58
N GLN A 155 -7.24 10.92 -4.37
CA GLN A 155 -7.95 11.84 -3.45
C GLN A 155 -7.06 12.99 -3.00
N LYS A 156 -5.77 12.72 -2.81
CA LYS A 156 -4.77 13.72 -2.46
C LYS A 156 -4.58 14.79 -3.55
N GLY A 157 -4.73 14.41 -4.83
CA GLY A 157 -4.57 15.31 -5.97
C GLY A 157 -5.70 16.34 -6.17
N GLY A 158 -6.89 16.10 -5.61
CA GLY A 158 -8.08 16.95 -5.82
C GLY A 158 -8.09 18.25 -5.00
N PHE A 159 -8.69 19.32 -5.54
CA PHE A 159 -8.95 20.55 -4.74
C PHE A 159 -10.21 20.36 -3.88
N PRO A 160 -10.24 20.78 -2.59
CA PRO A 160 -9.19 21.46 -1.83
C PRO A 160 -8.23 20.53 -1.06
N ALA A 161 -8.38 19.21 -1.17
CA ALA A 161 -7.57 18.22 -0.46
C ALA A 161 -6.05 18.36 -0.71
N ARG A 162 -5.64 18.78 -1.92
CA ARG A 162 -4.24 19.06 -2.29
C ARG A 162 -3.56 20.10 -1.39
N LEU A 163 -4.32 21.10 -0.90
CA LEU A 163 -3.78 22.10 0.02
C LEU A 163 -3.48 21.48 1.39
N ALA A 164 -4.43 20.67 1.90
CA ALA A 164 -4.25 19.94 3.15
C ALA A 164 -3.09 18.93 3.04
N ALA A 165 -3.00 18.21 1.93
CA ALA A 165 -1.93 17.24 1.66
C ALA A 165 -0.54 17.87 1.66
N ARG A 166 -0.37 19.01 0.97
CA ARG A 166 0.90 19.77 0.98
C ARG A 166 1.27 20.29 2.36
N ARG A 167 0.30 20.77 3.13
CA ARG A 167 0.54 21.26 4.50
C ARG A 167 0.98 20.12 5.44
N LEU A 168 0.49 18.91 5.18
CA LEU A 168 0.76 17.72 5.98
C LEU A 168 1.93 16.87 5.46
N ASP A 169 2.62 17.33 4.41
CA ASP A 169 3.72 16.60 3.77
C ASP A 169 3.37 15.16 3.35
N LEU A 170 2.15 14.96 2.86
CA LEU A 170 1.69 13.64 2.44
C LEU A 170 2.27 13.29 1.05
N GLU A 171 3.17 12.33 1.02
CA GLU A 171 3.76 11.80 -0.22
C GLU A 171 2.81 10.85 -0.96
N ASP A 172 3.15 10.49 -2.20
CA ASP A 172 2.42 9.44 -2.92
C ASP A 172 2.85 8.07 -2.38
N LEU A 173 1.88 7.18 -2.19
CA LEU A 173 2.19 5.81 -1.81
C LEU A 173 2.71 5.04 -3.02
N LEU A 174 3.85 4.38 -2.83
CA LEU A 174 4.46 3.46 -3.80
C LEU A 174 3.62 2.20 -3.96
N LEU A 175 3.65 1.60 -5.14
CA LEU A 175 2.88 0.39 -5.47
C LEU A 175 3.81 -0.81 -5.58
N PHE A 176 3.36 -1.99 -5.13
CA PHE A 176 4.13 -3.21 -5.32
C PHE A 176 4.22 -3.58 -6.80
N ASP A 177 5.44 -3.81 -7.30
CA ASP A 177 5.69 -4.14 -8.71
C ASP A 177 5.58 -5.65 -9.01
N PHE A 178 5.38 -6.50 -7.99
CA PHE A 178 5.21 -7.96 -8.20
C PHE A 178 3.78 -8.38 -8.58
N GLY A 179 2.80 -7.46 -8.64
CA GLY A 179 1.42 -7.82 -9.00
C GLY A 179 1.28 -8.43 -10.41
N SER A 180 2.17 -8.10 -11.34
CA SER A 180 2.20 -8.64 -12.70
C SER A 180 2.80 -10.06 -12.77
N SER A 181 3.83 -10.35 -11.97
CA SER A 181 4.45 -11.67 -11.88
C SER A 181 3.53 -12.71 -11.23
N LEU A 182 2.64 -12.28 -10.34
CA LEU A 182 1.67 -13.13 -9.66
C LEU A 182 0.47 -13.53 -10.53
N LYS A 183 0.06 -12.71 -11.50
CA LYS A 183 -1.14 -12.97 -12.35
C LYS A 183 -0.91 -14.00 -13.47
N GLY A 184 0.34 -14.37 -13.75
CA GLY A 184 0.71 -15.19 -14.91
C GLY A 184 0.87 -16.70 -14.64
N ARG A 185 0.66 -17.15 -13.40
CA ARG A 185 0.88 -18.56 -13.02
C ARG A 185 -0.47 -19.31 -12.97
N PRO A 186 -0.59 -20.46 -13.66
CA PRO A 186 -1.82 -21.25 -13.66
C PRO A 186 -2.19 -21.80 -12.27
#